data_AF-A0A0F8Z9F3-F1
#
_entry.id   AF-A0A0F8Z9F3-F1
#
_cell.length_a   1.000
_cell.length_b   1.000
_cell.length_c   1.000
_cell.angle_alpha   90.00
_cell.angle_beta   90.00
_cell.angle_gamma   90.00
#
_symmetry.space_group_name_H-M   'P 1'
#
loop_
_entity.id
_entity.type
_entity.pdbx_description
1 polymer ?
#
loop_
_entity_poly.entity_id
_entity_poly.type
_entity_poly.pdbx_seq_one_letter_code
_entity_poly.pdbx_strand_id
1 'polypeptide(L)'
;MKRKISNDEERAFRLCHHDYGGKSVEYAAVMMDISVKEIKQLLCCIKHKAPQLFPILTPQHRAILTMYNQGISRATVAEDLNITLPVLKRRVRFLRTHGYLRDRKVVRYQPHMDSQVVQKF
;
A
#
# COMPACT_ATOMS: atom_id res chain seq x y z
N MET A 1 -1.41 25.46 -15.60
CA MET A 1 -0.74 24.86 -14.42
C MET A 1 0.62 24.33 -14.84
N LYS A 2 1.72 24.72 -14.16
CA LYS A 2 3.07 24.22 -14.45
C LYS A 2 3.18 22.80 -13.89
N ARG A 3 3.54 21.81 -14.72
CA ARG A 3 3.74 20.42 -14.27
C ARG A 3 4.92 20.36 -13.29
N LYS A 4 4.75 19.70 -12.15
CA LYS A 4 5.80 19.53 -11.14
C LYS A 4 6.79 18.41 -11.46
N ILE A 5 6.36 17.41 -12.23
CA ILE A 5 7.17 16.27 -12.68
C ILE A 5 7.31 16.29 -14.20
N SER A 6 8.43 15.80 -14.72
CA SER A 6 8.66 15.65 -16.15
C SER A 6 7.86 14.47 -16.73
N ASN A 7 7.78 14.39 -18.07
CA ASN A 7 7.09 13.28 -18.74
C ASN A 7 7.82 11.94 -18.48
N ASP A 8 9.15 11.94 -18.45
CA ASP A 8 9.92 10.72 -18.17
C ASP A 8 9.77 10.26 -16.73
N GLU A 9 9.75 11.22 -15.79
CA GLU A 9 9.44 10.97 -14.39
C GLU A 9 8.04 10.33 -14.24
N GLU A 10 7.03 10.93 -14.87
CA GLU A 10 5.67 10.39 -14.85
C GLU A 10 5.59 8.98 -15.45
N ARG A 11 6.29 8.74 -16.57
CA ARG A 11 6.32 7.43 -17.23
C ARG A 11 7.00 6.37 -16.34
N ALA A 12 8.14 6.68 -15.75
CA ALA A 12 8.84 5.80 -14.80
C ALA A 12 7.96 5.50 -13.58
N PHE A 13 7.29 6.51 -13.04
CA PHE A 13 6.35 6.35 -11.93
C PHE A 13 5.19 5.43 -12.31
N ARG A 14 4.51 5.68 -13.43
CA ARG A 14 3.39 4.85 -13.87
C ARG A 14 3.80 3.39 -14.06
N LEU A 15 4.95 3.10 -14.68
CA LEU A 15 5.40 1.71 -14.85
C LEU A 15 5.57 0.97 -13.50
N CYS A 16 6.15 1.65 -12.51
CA CYS A 16 6.45 1.07 -11.21
C CYS A 16 5.25 1.12 -10.23
N HIS A 17 4.29 2.00 -10.44
CA HIS A 17 3.20 2.22 -9.48
C HIS A 17 2.17 1.08 -9.53
N HIS A 18 1.73 0.66 -8.35
CA HIS A 18 0.85 -0.50 -8.16
C HIS A 18 -0.50 -0.41 -8.88
N ASP A 19 -1.06 0.80 -9.02
CA ASP A 19 -2.29 1.04 -9.77
C ASP A 19 -2.18 0.75 -11.28
N TYR A 20 -0.97 0.80 -11.83
CA TYR A 20 -0.69 0.59 -13.26
C TYR A 20 0.02 -0.75 -13.52
N GLY A 21 -0.06 -1.67 -12.56
CA GLY A 21 0.51 -3.02 -12.70
C GLY A 21 1.77 -3.27 -11.87
N GLY A 22 2.38 -2.23 -11.29
CA GLY A 22 3.46 -2.39 -10.31
C GLY A 22 4.67 -3.17 -10.83
N LYS A 23 5.18 -2.80 -12.01
CA LYS A 23 6.32 -3.49 -12.63
C LYS A 23 7.60 -3.28 -11.81
N SER A 24 8.55 -4.19 -11.96
CA SER A 24 9.85 -4.05 -11.32
C SER A 24 10.66 -2.92 -11.96
N VAL A 25 11.66 -2.41 -11.23
CA VAL A 25 12.54 -1.35 -11.71
C VAL A 25 13.33 -1.82 -12.94
N GLU A 26 13.72 -3.09 -12.97
CA GLU A 26 14.42 -3.74 -14.08
C GLU A 26 13.53 -3.79 -15.33
N TYR A 27 12.26 -4.16 -15.17
CA TYR A 27 11.31 -4.15 -16.28
C TYR A 27 11.06 -2.73 -16.79
N ALA A 28 10.90 -1.76 -15.88
CA ALA A 28 10.73 -0.36 -16.25
C ALA A 28 11.95 0.19 -17.01
N ALA A 29 13.16 -0.19 -16.61
CA ALA A 29 14.41 0.17 -17.27
C ALA A 29 14.44 -0.33 -18.72
N VAL A 30 14.10 -1.61 -18.95
CA VAL A 30 13.99 -2.18 -20.31
C VAL A 30 12.93 -1.46 -21.14
N MET A 31 11.75 -1.18 -20.57
CA MET A 31 10.65 -0.51 -21.28
C MET A 31 10.91 0.97 -21.60
N MET A 32 11.85 1.60 -20.90
CA MET A 32 12.23 2.99 -21.11
C MET A 32 13.58 3.13 -21.82
N ASP A 33 14.26 2.02 -22.13
CA ASP A 33 15.59 1.98 -22.73
C ASP A 33 16.64 2.81 -21.97
N ILE A 34 16.62 2.69 -20.64
CA ILE A 34 17.56 3.37 -19.74
C ILE A 34 18.08 2.42 -18.67
N SER A 35 19.11 2.84 -17.95
CA SER A 35 19.68 2.01 -16.89
C SER A 35 18.76 1.91 -15.66
N VAL A 36 18.86 0.79 -14.93
CA VAL A 36 18.17 0.59 -13.64
C VAL A 36 18.52 1.71 -12.65
N LYS A 37 19.75 2.23 -12.70
CA LYS A 37 20.20 3.34 -11.86
C LYS A 37 19.43 4.62 -12.18
N GLU A 38 19.20 4.91 -13.45
CA GLU A 38 18.43 6.09 -13.87
C GLU A 38 16.97 6.00 -13.47
N ILE A 39 16.31 4.84 -13.59
CA ILE A 39 14.95 4.67 -13.06
C ILE A 39 14.89 4.96 -11.57
N LYS A 40 15.85 4.44 -10.78
CA LYS A 40 15.93 4.73 -9.34
C LYS A 40 16.13 6.22 -9.07
N GLN A 41 16.96 6.88 -9.87
CA GLN A 41 17.18 8.33 -9.80
C GLN A 41 15.88 9.10 -10.08
N LEU A 42 15.16 8.75 -11.15
CA LEU A 42 13.87 9.36 -11.51
C LEU A 42 12.85 9.20 -10.38
N LEU A 43 12.68 7.99 -9.85
CA LEU A 43 11.77 7.74 -8.73
C LEU A 43 12.18 8.54 -7.47
N CYS A 44 13.48 8.68 -7.20
CA CYS A 44 13.99 9.51 -6.12
C CYS A 44 13.63 10.99 -6.32
N CYS A 45 13.85 11.53 -7.52
CA CYS A 45 13.47 12.89 -7.89
C CYS A 45 11.97 13.14 -7.69
N ILE A 46 11.13 12.20 -8.12
CA ILE A 46 9.67 12.31 -7.94
C ILE A 46 9.32 12.29 -6.46
N LYS A 47 9.95 11.44 -5.66
CA LYS A 47 9.71 11.39 -4.20
C LYS A 47 10.02 12.73 -3.53
N HIS A 48 11.06 13.44 -3.99
CA HIS A 48 11.37 14.78 -3.49
C HIS A 48 10.40 15.86 -4.00
N LYS A 49 9.99 15.80 -5.27
CA LYS A 49 9.09 16.79 -5.88
C LYS A 49 7.62 16.63 -5.49
N ALA A 50 7.19 15.39 -5.30
CA ALA A 50 5.81 14.97 -5.07
C ALA A 50 5.74 13.78 -4.09
N PRO A 51 6.11 13.98 -2.82
CA PRO A 51 6.16 12.91 -1.81
C PRO A 51 4.80 12.25 -1.55
N GLN A 52 3.69 12.95 -1.83
CA GLN A 52 2.33 12.42 -1.70
C GLN A 52 2.02 11.26 -2.67
N LEU A 53 2.82 11.08 -3.72
CA LEU A 53 2.70 9.95 -4.65
C LEU A 53 3.34 8.66 -4.10
N PHE A 54 3.95 8.72 -2.92
CA PHE A 54 4.63 7.60 -2.28
C PHE A 54 3.91 7.17 -0.99
N PRO A 55 4.03 5.90 -0.59
CA PRO A 55 4.91 4.88 -1.17
C PRO A 55 4.31 4.16 -2.38
N ILE A 56 5.18 3.69 -3.27
CA ILE A 56 4.83 2.72 -4.29
C ILE A 56 4.71 1.34 -3.63
N LEU A 57 3.54 0.71 -3.72
CA LEU A 57 3.35 -0.62 -3.15
C LEU A 57 4.05 -1.69 -4.00
N THR A 58 4.73 -2.61 -3.32
CA THR A 58 5.24 -3.83 -3.95
C THR A 58 4.07 -4.76 -4.30
N PRO A 59 4.27 -5.76 -5.19
CA PRO A 59 3.23 -6.74 -5.50
C PRO A 59 2.68 -7.43 -4.24
N GLN A 60 3.54 -7.72 -3.27
CA GLN A 60 3.13 -8.32 -2.00
C GLN A 60 2.32 -7.35 -1.13
N HIS A 61 2.69 -6.07 -1.05
CA HIS A 61 1.88 -5.07 -0.33
C HIS A 61 0.50 -4.90 -0.97
N ARG A 62 0.43 -4.91 -2.31
CA ARG A 62 -0.83 -4.86 -3.05
C ARG A 62 -1.70 -6.08 -2.74
N ALA A 63 -1.13 -7.28 -2.76
CA ALA A 63 -1.87 -8.50 -2.43
C ALA A 63 -2.45 -8.46 -1.01
N ILE A 64 -1.65 -8.06 -0.02
CA ILE A 64 -2.10 -7.89 1.37
C ILE A 64 -3.25 -6.87 1.45
N LEU A 65 -3.12 -5.73 0.77
CA LEU A 65 -4.16 -4.70 0.74
C LEU A 65 -5.48 -5.24 0.18
N THR A 66 -5.43 -5.94 -0.97
CA THR A 66 -6.61 -6.55 -1.59
C THR A 66 -7.28 -7.55 -0.65
N MET A 67 -6.52 -8.47 -0.04
CA MET A 67 -7.07 -9.49 0.86
C MET A 67 -7.69 -8.89 2.13
N TYR A 68 -7.08 -7.84 2.69
CA TYR A 68 -7.64 -7.13 3.84
C TYR A 68 -8.92 -6.38 3.50
N ASN A 69 -9.01 -5.80 2.29
CA ASN A 69 -10.24 -5.14 1.81
C ASN A 69 -11.36 -6.15 1.57
N GLN A 70 -11.04 -7.40 1.21
CA GLN A 70 -11.98 -8.52 1.14
C GLN A 70 -12.37 -9.09 2.52
N GLY A 71 -11.75 -8.60 3.61
CA GLY A 71 -12.05 -9.04 4.97
C GLY A 71 -11.44 -10.39 5.35
N ILE A 72 -10.48 -10.90 4.57
CA ILE A 72 -9.81 -12.18 4.83
C ILE A 72 -9.05 -12.13 6.16
N SER A 73 -9.06 -13.25 6.87
CA SER A 73 -8.40 -13.38 8.17
C SER A 73 -6.87 -13.25 8.05
N ARG A 74 -6.23 -12.79 9.12
CA ARG A 74 -4.76 -12.62 9.11
C ARG A 74 -4.00 -13.94 8.94
N ALA A 75 -4.54 -15.03 9.50
CA ALA A 75 -3.91 -16.34 9.41
C ALA A 75 -3.92 -16.83 7.96
N THR A 76 -5.10 -16.75 7.31
CA THR A 76 -5.27 -17.12 5.90
C THR A 76 -4.38 -16.28 4.98
N VAL A 77 -4.29 -14.95 5.18
CA VAL A 77 -3.38 -14.11 4.38
C VAL A 77 -1.91 -14.51 4.55
N ALA A 78 -1.50 -14.92 5.75
CA ALA A 78 -0.14 -15.35 6.02
C ALA A 78 0.18 -16.68 5.33
N GLU A 79 -0.76 -17.62 5.36
CA GLU A 79 -0.68 -18.92 4.67
C GLU A 79 -0.64 -18.74 3.15
N ASP A 80 -1.60 -18.01 2.57
CA ASP A 80 -1.71 -17.81 1.12
C ASP A 80 -0.47 -17.13 0.52
N LEU A 81 0.12 -16.18 1.26
CA LEU A 81 1.31 -15.45 0.81
C LEU A 81 2.62 -16.13 1.24
N ASN A 82 2.54 -17.28 1.94
CA ASN A 82 3.67 -18.01 2.50
C ASN A 82 4.63 -17.10 3.30
N ILE A 83 4.07 -16.27 4.18
CA ILE A 83 4.83 -15.36 5.06
C ILE A 83 4.47 -15.58 6.52
N THR A 84 5.43 -15.36 7.41
CA THR A 84 5.16 -15.48 8.85
C THR A 84 4.26 -14.33 9.36
N LEU A 85 3.45 -14.60 10.39
CA LEU A 85 2.59 -13.59 11.03
C LEU A 85 3.34 -12.31 11.46
N PRO A 86 4.57 -12.38 12.02
CA PRO A 86 5.35 -11.17 12.32
C PRO A 86 5.70 -10.33 11.08
N VAL A 87 5.98 -10.96 9.94
CA VAL A 87 6.23 -10.27 8.66
C VAL A 87 4.94 -9.62 8.18
N LEU A 88 3.82 -10.36 8.18
CA LEU A 88 2.52 -9.81 7.82
C LEU A 88 2.16 -8.60 8.70
N LYS A 89 2.37 -8.70 10.02
CA LYS A 89 2.10 -7.60 10.97
C LYS A 89 2.90 -6.35 10.64
N ARG A 90 4.18 -6.49 10.29
CA ARG A 90 5.03 -5.36 9.85
C ARG A 90 4.50 -4.71 8.57
N ARG A 91 4.11 -5.51 7.58
CA ARG A 91 3.58 -5.02 6.30
C ARG A 91 2.22 -4.34 6.44
N VAL A 92 1.33 -4.90 7.26
CA VAL A 92 0.03 -4.30 7.56
C VAL A 92 0.21 -2.98 8.31
N ARG A 93 1.17 -2.90 9.24
CA ARG A 93 1.52 -1.64 9.90
C ARG A 93 1.98 -0.60 8.88
N PHE A 94 2.88 -0.95 7.96
CA PHE A 94 3.31 -0.07 6.88
C PHE A 94 2.13 0.48 6.05
N LEU A 95 1.20 -0.40 5.63
CA LEU A 95 0.00 0.00 4.89
C LEU A 95 -0.89 0.96 5.69
N ARG A 96 -1.03 0.76 7.01
CA ARG A 96 -1.79 1.66 7.88
C ARG A 96 -1.12 3.02 8.06
N THR A 97 0.19 3.03 8.31
CA THR A 97 0.96 4.28 8.47
C THR A 97 0.84 5.18 7.24
N HIS A 98 0.72 4.58 6.06
CA HIS A 98 0.55 5.30 4.79
C HIS A 98 -0.92 5.46 4.35
N GLY A 99 -1.89 5.16 5.23
CA GLY A 99 -3.30 5.44 4.99
C GLY A 99 -4.03 4.47 4.04
N TYR A 100 -3.37 3.42 3.56
CA TYR A 100 -4.00 2.42 2.68
C TYR A 100 -5.01 1.53 3.41
N LEU A 101 -4.75 1.24 4.69
CA LEU A 101 -5.65 0.49 5.54
C LEU A 101 -6.14 1.37 6.70
N ARG A 102 -7.45 1.42 6.89
CA ARG A 102 -8.04 2.08 8.06
C ARG A 102 -7.87 1.21 9.30
N ASP A 103 -7.64 1.86 10.44
CA ASP A 103 -7.80 1.18 11.71
C ASP A 103 -9.28 0.85 11.93
N ARG A 104 -9.55 -0.42 12.20
CA ARG A 104 -10.88 -0.82 12.68
C ARG A 104 -11.04 -0.22 14.08
N LYS A 105 -11.90 0.79 14.21
CA LYS A 105 -12.35 1.25 15.52
C LYS A 105 -13.08 0.09 16.19
N VAL A 106 -12.46 -0.51 17.19
CA VAL A 106 -13.14 -1.48 18.05
C VAL A 106 -14.07 -0.65 18.94
N VAL A 107 -15.37 -0.70 18.67
CA VAL A 107 -16.37 -0.14 19.58
C VAL A 107 -16.32 -1.02 20.82
N ARG A 108 -15.76 -0.48 21.91
CA ARG A 108 -15.79 -1.16 23.20
C ARG A 108 -17.14 -0.92 23.82
N TYR A 109 -17.74 -1.99 24.35
CA TYR A 109 -18.92 -1.89 25.19
C TYR A 109 -18.60 -0.96 26.36
N GLN A 110 -19.42 0.08 26.54
CA GLN A 110 -19.35 0.90 27.73
C GLN A 110 -20.48 0.50 28.68
N PRO A 111 -20.25 0.44 30.00
CA PRO A 111 -21.30 0.05 30.96
C PRO A 111 -22.57 0.91 30.87
N HIS A 112 -22.47 2.17 30.44
CA HIS A 112 -23.65 3.03 30.24
C HIS A 112 -24.52 2.62 29.04
N MET A 113 -24.07 1.67 28.21
CA MET A 113 -24.88 1.13 27.12
C MET A 113 -25.95 0.16 27.66
N ASP A 114 -25.78 -0.41 28.86
CA ASP A 114 -26.78 -1.26 29.53
C ASP A 114 -28.07 -0.50 29.86
N SER A 115 -27.97 0.79 30.20
CA SER A 115 -29.14 1.60 30.58
C SER A 115 -30.02 1.97 29.39
N GLN A 116 -29.56 1.73 28.16
CA GLN A 116 -30.33 1.93 26.93
C GLN A 116 -30.92 0.62 26.37
N VAL A 117 -30.67 -0.53 27.01
CA VAL A 117 -31.24 -1.81 26.60
C VAL A 117 -32.65 -1.93 27.18
N VAL A 118 -33.65 -1.60 26.35
CA VAL A 118 -35.07 -1.56 26.73
C VAL A 118 -35.66 -2.94 27.05
N GLN A 119 -35.04 -4.03 26.57
CA GLN A 119 -35.51 -5.38 26.84
C GLN A 119 -34.35 -6.37 26.90
N LYS A 120 -34.20 -7.06 28.04
CA LYS A 120 -33.32 -8.22 28.21
C LYS A 120 -34.20 -9.49 28.13
N PHE A 121 -33.76 -10.45 27.32
CA PHE A 121 -34.43 -11.74 27.12
C PHE A 121 -34.33 -12.62 28.36
#